data_AF-A0A0H1AVG0-F1
#
_entry.id   AF-A0A0H1AVG0-F1
#
_cell.length_a   1.000
_cell.length_b   1.000
_cell.length_c   1.000
_cell.angle_alpha   90.00
_cell.angle_beta   90.00
_cell.angle_gamma   90.00
#
_symmetry.space_group_name_H-M   'P 1'
#
loop_
_entity.id
_entity.type
_entity.pdbx_description
1 polymer ?
#
loop_
_entity_poly.entity_id
_entity_poly.type
_entity_poly.pdbx_seq_one_letter_code
_entity_poly.pdbx_strand_id
1 'polypeptide(L)'
;MASRFQPPPIVDAARRLCADVEQVVRTFPRYHRYQTGAELRRRADAILILASRTWHRGEGRLECATQLVDAIDAFKERLQVCKLVRAFQRFAQFERLAGAAHDLGMQAGGWKRSIEQHPNAQNARAGRPAQRGEKLSTRDARQRAKS
;
A
#
# COMPACT_ATOMS: atom_id res chain seq x y z
N MET A 1 -0.34 23.84 2.58
CA MET A 1 -1.34 23.51 1.54
C MET A 1 -1.54 22.00 1.50
N ALA A 2 -2.62 21.49 2.07
CA ALA A 2 -2.93 20.06 2.01
C ALA A 2 -3.32 19.71 0.57
N SER A 3 -2.45 18.97 -0.13
CA SER A 3 -2.78 18.46 -1.45
C SER A 3 -3.99 17.53 -1.33
N ARG A 4 -4.99 17.76 -2.16
CA ARG A 4 -6.33 17.13 -2.22
C ARG A 4 -6.30 15.60 -2.45
N PHE A 5 -5.12 15.03 -2.57
CA PHE A 5 -4.84 13.60 -2.70
C PHE A 5 -3.68 13.25 -1.77
N GLN A 6 -3.96 13.11 -0.48
CA GLN A 6 -3.01 12.46 0.42
C GLN A 6 -3.04 10.95 0.12
N PRO A 7 -1.94 10.37 -0.40
CA PRO A 7 -1.91 8.94 -0.65
C PRO A 7 -2.04 8.17 0.67
N PRO A 8 -2.51 6.92 0.63
CA PRO A 8 -2.50 6.05 1.79
C PRO A 8 -1.09 5.93 2.38
N PRO A 9 -0.94 5.76 3.70
CA PRO A 9 0.38 5.68 4.35
C PRO A 9 1.33 4.66 3.70
N ILE A 10 0.81 3.49 3.31
CA ILE A 10 1.60 2.44 2.65
C ILE A 10 2.11 2.83 1.27
N VAL A 11 1.34 3.61 0.51
CA VAL A 11 1.73 4.11 -0.81
C VAL A 11 2.78 5.21 -0.65
N ASP A 12 2.63 6.10 0.35
CA ASP A 12 3.63 7.12 0.64
C ASP A 12 4.96 6.49 1.10
N ALA A 13 4.90 5.49 1.98
CA ALA A 13 6.07 4.74 2.42
C ALA A 13 6.78 4.05 1.24
N ALA A 14 6.03 3.42 0.33
CA ALA A 14 6.60 2.82 -0.88
C ALA A 14 7.26 3.85 -1.81
N ARG A 15 6.67 5.05 -1.97
CA ARG A 15 7.30 6.13 -2.76
C ARG A 15 8.61 6.61 -2.14
N ARG A 16 8.63 6.79 -0.81
CA ARG A 16 9.86 7.16 -0.09
C ARG A 16 10.93 6.08 -0.25
N LEU A 17 10.55 4.80 -0.17
CA LEU A 17 11.46 3.69 -0.43
C LEU A 17 12.09 3.76 -1.83
N CYS A 18 11.30 4.03 -2.89
CA CYS A 18 11.84 4.21 -4.24
C CYS A 18 12.85 5.37 -4.30
N ALA A 19 12.53 6.52 -3.69
CA ALA A 19 13.43 7.67 -3.66
C ALA A 19 14.74 7.36 -2.91
N ASP A 20 14.65 6.67 -1.77
CA ASP A 20 15.83 6.27 -0.99
C ASP A 20 16.71 5.28 -1.76
N VAL A 21 16.09 4.33 -2.48
CA VAL A 21 16.81 3.40 -3.36
C VAL A 21 17.57 4.15 -4.43
N GLU A 22 16.96 5.14 -5.09
CA GLU A 22 17.66 5.94 -6.11
C GLU A 22 18.88 6.67 -5.53
N GLN A 23 18.72 7.30 -4.36
CA GLN A 23 19.83 8.00 -3.70
C GLN A 23 20.97 7.05 -3.34
N VAL A 24 20.66 5.85 -2.84
CA VAL A 24 21.66 4.86 -2.46
C VAL A 24 22.35 4.28 -3.70
N VAL A 25 21.59 3.87 -4.73
CA VAL A 25 22.16 3.25 -5.95
C VAL A 25 23.03 4.24 -6.74
N ARG A 26 22.75 5.55 -6.69
CA ARG A 26 23.64 6.58 -7.26
C ARG A 26 25.07 6.47 -6.71
N THR A 27 25.23 6.03 -5.47
CA THR A 27 26.53 5.89 -4.80
C THR A 27 27.22 4.53 -5.02
N PHE A 28 26.56 3.57 -5.66
CA PHE A 28 27.15 2.24 -5.89
C PHE A 28 28.38 2.33 -6.81
N PRO A 29 29.40 1.48 -6.61
CA PRO A 29 30.48 1.31 -7.57
C PRO A 29 29.94 1.00 -8.97
N ARG A 30 30.63 1.48 -10.01
CA ARG A 30 30.19 1.33 -11.42
C ARG A 30 29.83 -0.11 -11.77
N TYR A 31 30.62 -1.07 -11.28
CA TYR A 31 30.43 -2.50 -11.50
C TYR A 31 29.05 -3.00 -11.02
N HIS A 32 28.58 -2.57 -9.85
CA HIS A 32 27.29 -3.01 -9.29
C HIS A 32 26.11 -2.15 -9.72
N ARG A 33 26.35 -0.91 -10.16
CA ARG A 33 25.28 0.08 -10.43
C ARG A 33 24.32 -0.35 -11.53
N TYR A 34 24.81 -0.98 -12.59
CA TYR A 34 24.01 -1.26 -13.78
C TYR A 34 23.21 -2.56 -13.70
N GLN A 35 23.71 -3.56 -12.99
CA GLN A 35 23.00 -4.84 -12.84
C GLN A 35 22.27 -4.90 -11.50
N THR A 36 23.02 -4.94 -10.39
CA THR A 36 22.46 -5.02 -9.04
C THR A 36 21.63 -3.79 -8.69
N GLY A 37 22.13 -2.60 -9.03
CA GLY A 37 21.43 -1.35 -8.80
C GLY A 37 20.13 -1.21 -9.61
N ALA A 38 20.14 -1.60 -10.89
CA ALA A 38 18.93 -1.59 -11.72
C ALA A 38 17.88 -2.58 -11.22
N GLU A 39 18.29 -3.76 -10.78
CA GLU A 39 17.39 -4.76 -10.23
C GLU A 39 16.79 -4.35 -8.88
N LEU A 40 17.55 -3.65 -8.03
CA LEU A 40 17.03 -3.10 -6.79
C LEU A 40 15.94 -2.05 -7.04
N ARG A 41 16.13 -1.16 -8.03
CA ARG A 41 15.13 -0.18 -8.46
C ARG A 41 13.86 -0.85 -8.99
N ARG A 42 14.01 -1.83 -9.89
CA ARG A 42 12.87 -2.59 -10.44
C ARG A 42 12.00 -3.22 -9.35
N ARG A 43 12.62 -3.76 -8.30
CA ARG A 43 11.90 -4.34 -7.16
C ARG A 43 11.21 -3.28 -6.31
N ALA A 44 11.84 -2.13 -6.08
CA ALA A 44 11.20 -1.01 -5.40
C ALA A 44 9.98 -0.49 -6.18
N ASP A 45 10.10 -0.35 -7.50
CA ASP A 45 8.99 0.05 -8.37
C ASP A 45 7.84 -0.97 -8.35
N ALA A 46 8.16 -2.27 -8.35
CA ALA A 46 7.14 -3.31 -8.23
C ALA A 46 6.36 -3.19 -6.91
N ILE A 47 7.04 -2.92 -5.79
CA ILE A 47 6.41 -2.66 -4.49
C ILE A 47 5.47 -1.44 -4.57
N LEU A 48 5.90 -0.33 -5.16
CA LEU A 48 5.08 0.87 -5.31
C LEU A 48 3.82 0.62 -6.15
N ILE A 49 3.96 -0.09 -7.25
CA ILE A 49 2.84 -0.47 -8.12
C ILE A 49 1.85 -1.36 -7.36
N LEU A 50 2.34 -2.38 -6.66
CA LEU A 50 1.51 -3.29 -5.88
C LEU A 50 0.81 -2.57 -4.72
N ALA A 51 1.51 -1.75 -3.95
CA ALA A 51 0.92 -0.94 -2.88
C ALA A 51 -0.23 -0.06 -3.38
N SER A 52 -0.04 0.56 -4.55
CA SER A 52 -1.09 1.38 -5.19
C SER A 52 -2.26 0.51 -5.64
N ARG A 53 -2.00 -0.65 -6.26
CA ARG A 53 -3.05 -1.59 -6.71
C ARG A 53 -3.89 -2.13 -5.57
N THR A 54 -3.27 -2.54 -4.47
CA THR A 54 -3.99 -3.06 -3.29
C THR A 54 -4.96 -2.03 -2.72
N TRP A 55 -4.67 -0.73 -2.88
CA TRP A 55 -5.55 0.33 -2.39
C TRP A 55 -6.73 0.59 -3.33
N HIS A 56 -6.47 0.63 -4.63
CA HIS A 56 -7.46 1.02 -5.63
C HIS A 56 -8.38 -0.13 -6.07
N ARG A 57 -7.90 -1.37 -6.15
CA ARG A 57 -8.73 -2.51 -6.59
C ARG A 57 -9.81 -2.79 -5.57
N GLY A 58 -11.07 -2.93 -5.99
CA GLY A 58 -12.15 -3.47 -5.14
C GLY A 58 -12.03 -4.99 -5.01
N GLU A 59 -11.98 -5.67 -6.15
CA GLU A 59 -11.84 -7.12 -6.27
C GLU A 59 -10.37 -7.54 -6.43
N GLY A 60 -9.98 -8.65 -5.79
CA GLY A 60 -8.60 -9.13 -5.79
C GLY A 60 -7.65 -8.39 -4.83
N ARG A 61 -8.17 -7.65 -3.85
CA ARG A 61 -7.36 -6.97 -2.81
C ARG A 61 -6.45 -7.93 -2.06
N LEU A 62 -6.97 -9.11 -1.70
CA LEU A 62 -6.21 -10.12 -0.96
C LEU A 62 -5.03 -10.66 -1.77
N GLU A 63 -5.25 -10.90 -3.06
CA GLU A 63 -4.20 -11.34 -3.98
C GLU A 63 -3.12 -10.25 -4.12
N CYS A 64 -3.52 -9.00 -4.35
CA CYS A 64 -2.59 -7.87 -4.44
C CYS A 64 -1.82 -7.66 -3.12
N ALA A 65 -2.47 -7.83 -1.97
CA ALA A 65 -1.83 -7.74 -0.65
C ALA A 65 -0.81 -8.87 -0.44
N THR A 66 -1.13 -10.09 -0.89
CA THR A 66 -0.19 -11.22 -0.87
C THR A 66 1.01 -10.95 -1.76
N GLN A 67 0.79 -10.54 -3.02
CA GLN A 67 1.86 -10.17 -3.94
C GLN A 67 2.73 -9.04 -3.41
N LEU A 68 2.14 -8.07 -2.70
CA LEU A 68 2.89 -6.98 -2.07
C LEU A 68 3.82 -7.50 -0.97
N VAL A 69 3.36 -8.41 -0.11
CA VAL A 69 4.20 -9.04 0.92
C VAL A 69 5.35 -9.80 0.27
N ASP A 70 5.06 -10.63 -0.73
CA ASP A 70 6.07 -11.41 -1.44
C ASP A 70 7.10 -10.50 -2.14
N ALA A 71 6.66 -9.40 -2.75
CA ALA A 71 7.53 -8.42 -3.39
C ALA A 71 8.45 -7.71 -2.38
N ILE A 72 7.95 -7.41 -1.17
CA ILE A 72 8.74 -6.83 -0.10
C ILE A 72 9.82 -7.81 0.38
N ASP A 73 9.48 -9.09 0.54
CA ASP A 73 10.46 -10.10 0.95
C ASP A 73 11.51 -10.35 -0.13
N ALA A 74 11.09 -10.43 -1.40
CA ALA A 74 11.99 -10.50 -2.54
C ALA A 74 12.91 -9.26 -2.67
N PHE A 75 12.46 -8.08 -2.22
CA PHE A 75 13.29 -6.88 -2.14
C PHE A 75 14.32 -6.96 -0.99
N LYS A 76 13.92 -7.46 0.19
CA LYS A 76 14.84 -7.67 1.32
C LYS A 76 15.94 -8.66 0.96
N GLU A 77 15.62 -9.76 0.27
CA GLU A 77 16.62 -10.70 -0.24
C GLU A 77 17.62 -10.00 -1.18
N ARG A 78 17.13 -9.16 -2.09
CA ARG A 78 17.99 -8.38 -2.98
C ARG A 78 18.89 -7.41 -2.20
N LEU A 79 18.40 -6.77 -1.14
CA LEU A 79 19.22 -5.94 -0.26
C LEU A 79 20.36 -6.74 0.38
N GLN A 80 20.12 -7.99 0.80
CA GLN A 80 21.17 -8.85 1.33
C GLN A 80 22.22 -9.16 0.28
N VAL A 81 21.82 -9.46 -0.96
CA VAL A 81 22.77 -9.65 -2.07
C VAL A 81 23.62 -8.39 -2.29
N CYS A 82 23.01 -7.20 -2.33
CA CYS A 82 23.72 -5.93 -2.44
C CYS A 82 24.74 -5.73 -1.30
N LYS A 83 24.42 -6.17 -0.08
CA LYS A 83 25.30 -6.11 1.08
C LYS A 83 26.47 -7.08 0.95
N LEU A 84 26.20 -8.33 0.57
CA LEU A 84 27.23 -9.37 0.42
C LEU A 84 28.27 -9.01 -0.65
N VAL A 85 27.84 -8.41 -1.76
CA VAL A 85 28.75 -7.92 -2.81
C VAL A 85 29.39 -6.57 -2.47
N ARG A 86 29.16 -6.03 -1.27
CA ARG A 86 29.67 -4.74 -0.81
C ARG A 86 29.33 -3.57 -1.75
N ALA A 87 28.12 -3.57 -2.31
CA ALA A 87 27.67 -2.49 -3.19
C ALA A 87 27.39 -1.18 -2.45
N PHE A 88 26.99 -1.26 -1.16
CA PHE A 88 26.75 -0.09 -0.32
C PHE A 88 28.07 0.57 0.09
N GLN A 89 28.14 1.91 0.00
CA GLN A 89 29.30 2.69 0.44
C GLN A 89 29.43 2.72 1.96
N ARG A 90 28.30 2.72 2.67
CA ARG A 90 28.25 2.74 4.13
C ARG A 90 27.20 1.76 4.62
N PHE A 91 27.48 1.05 5.70
CA PHE A 91 26.53 0.12 6.30
C PHE A 91 25.19 0.78 6.65
N ALA A 92 25.22 2.04 7.12
CA ALA A 92 24.01 2.84 7.39
C ALA A 92 23.07 3.01 6.18
N GLN A 93 23.56 2.94 4.93
CA GLN A 93 22.69 2.95 3.74
C GLN A 93 21.85 1.68 3.66
N PHE A 94 22.48 0.53 3.92
CA PHE A 94 21.80 -0.76 3.97
C PHE A 94 20.78 -0.78 5.11
N GLU A 95 21.17 -0.36 6.31
CA GLU A 95 20.28 -0.37 7.48
C GLU A 95 19.02 0.47 7.27
N ARG A 96 19.16 1.68 6.69
CA ARG A 96 18.00 2.52 6.38
C ARG A 96 17.03 1.85 5.40
N LEU A 97 17.53 1.26 4.31
CA LEU A 97 16.66 0.58 3.34
C LEU A 97 16.05 -0.69 3.93
N ALA A 98 16.80 -1.44 4.73
CA ALA A 98 16.31 -2.64 5.40
C ALA A 98 15.22 -2.31 6.42
N GLY A 99 15.40 -1.24 7.21
CA GLY A 99 14.39 -0.72 8.13
C GLY A 99 13.12 -0.27 7.41
N ALA A 100 13.25 0.54 6.36
CA ALA A 100 12.11 0.97 5.56
C ALA A 100 11.35 -0.21 4.93
N ALA A 101 12.06 -1.22 4.42
CA ALA A 101 11.43 -2.44 3.90
C ALA A 101 10.77 -3.30 4.99
N HIS A 102 11.33 -3.33 6.20
CA HIS A 102 10.74 -4.01 7.35
C HIS A 102 9.41 -3.33 7.76
N ASP A 103 9.43 -2.01 7.94
CA ASP A 103 8.25 -1.23 8.32
C ASP A 103 7.14 -1.35 7.27
N LEU A 104 7.51 -1.35 5.99
CA LEU A 104 6.57 -1.56 4.89
C LEU A 104 5.98 -2.98 4.91
N GLY A 105 6.79 -3.99 5.23
CA GLY A 105 6.33 -5.37 5.41
C GLY A 105 5.35 -5.51 6.58
N MET A 106 5.58 -4.81 7.69
CA MET A 106 4.65 -4.77 8.82
C MET A 106 3.30 -4.15 8.42
N GLN A 107 3.33 -3.04 7.67
CA GLN A 107 2.12 -2.41 7.14
C GLN A 107 1.37 -3.33 6.15
N ALA A 108 2.09 -3.94 5.20
CA ALA A 108 1.50 -4.84 4.21
C ALA A 108 0.88 -6.09 4.86
N GLY A 109 1.59 -6.72 5.80
CA GLY A 109 1.09 -7.89 6.52
C GLY A 109 -0.09 -7.57 7.44
N GLY A 110 -0.07 -6.40 8.11
CA GLY A 110 -1.22 -5.92 8.89
C GLY A 110 -2.45 -5.71 8.02
N TRP A 111 -2.27 -5.14 6.83
CA TRP A 111 -3.36 -4.95 5.89
C TRP A 111 -3.90 -6.26 5.32
N LYS A 112 -3.01 -7.19 4.92
CA LYS A 112 -3.40 -8.53 4.47
C LYS A 112 -4.29 -9.23 5.51
N ARG A 113 -3.84 -9.28 6.77
CA ARG A 113 -4.63 -9.86 7.88
C ARG A 113 -5.98 -9.16 8.07
N SER A 114 -6.01 -7.82 7.97
CA SER A 114 -7.26 -7.07 8.06
C SER A 114 -8.23 -7.40 6.93
N ILE A 115 -7.76 -7.67 5.71
CA ILE A 115 -8.59 -8.09 4.58
C ILE A 115 -9.11 -9.51 4.81
N GLU A 116 -8.26 -10.43 5.26
CA GLU A 116 -8.61 -11.82 5.55
C GLU A 116 -9.68 -11.94 6.65
N GLN A 117 -9.56 -11.14 7.71
CA GLN A 117 -10.51 -11.14 8.84
C GLN A 117 -11.84 -10.45 8.50
N HIS A 118 -11.82 -9.48 7.58
CA HIS A 118 -13.00 -8.68 7.24
C HIS A 118 -13.26 -8.58 5.74
N PRO A 119 -13.52 -9.71 5.05
CA PRO A 119 -13.68 -9.73 3.59
C PRO A 119 -14.86 -8.85 3.09
N ASN A 120 -15.87 -8.59 3.94
CA ASN A 120 -17.07 -7.83 3.59
C ASN A 120 -17.17 -6.42 4.21
N ALA A 121 -16.20 -5.95 4.98
CA ALA A 121 -16.33 -4.69 5.74
C ALA A 121 -16.42 -3.41 4.87
N GLN A 122 -16.00 -3.47 3.60
CA GLN A 122 -16.12 -2.34 2.68
C GLN A 122 -17.30 -2.46 1.70
N ASN A 123 -17.78 -3.67 1.41
CA ASN A 123 -19.04 -3.87 0.69
C ASN A 123 -20.25 -3.33 1.49
N ALA A 124 -20.17 -3.34 2.82
CA ALA A 124 -21.19 -2.75 3.69
C ALA A 124 -21.25 -1.20 3.64
N ARG A 125 -20.16 -0.51 3.25
CA ARG A 125 -20.13 0.97 3.14
C ARG A 125 -20.49 1.47 1.74
N ALA A 126 -20.28 0.66 0.71
CA ALA A 126 -20.75 0.96 -0.65
C ALA A 126 -22.23 0.61 -0.87
N GLY A 127 -22.82 -0.24 -0.01
CA GLY A 127 -24.18 -0.77 -0.13
C GLY A 127 -25.24 -0.15 0.80
N ARG A 128 -25.04 1.06 1.34
CA ARG A 128 -26.18 1.84 1.87
C ARG A 128 -26.69 2.73 0.75
N PRO A 129 -27.76 2.36 0.00
CA PRO A 129 -28.47 3.36 -0.77
C PRO A 129 -28.91 4.42 0.25
N ALA A 130 -28.58 5.67 -0.03
CA ALA A 130 -29.09 6.80 0.71
C ALA A 130 -30.62 6.59 0.79
N GLN A 131 -31.15 6.38 2.00
CA GLN A 131 -32.57 6.53 2.29
C GLN A 131 -32.92 8.00 2.08
N ARG A 132 -33.03 8.38 0.81
CA ARG A 132 -33.43 9.68 0.34
C ARG A 132 -34.89 9.57 -0.03
N GLY A 133 -35.74 10.02 0.90
CA GLY A 133 -37.07 10.53 0.58
C GLY A 133 -38.19 9.51 0.51
N GLU A 134 -38.65 9.02 1.66
CA GLU A 134 -40.05 8.63 1.81
C GLU A 134 -40.69 9.50 2.92
N LYS A 135 -40.74 10.80 2.61
CA LYS A 135 -41.63 11.74 3.27
C LYS A 135 -42.35 12.48 2.16
N LEU A 136 -43.41 11.88 1.64
CA LEU A 136 -44.64 12.54 1.14
C LEU A 136 -45.49 11.50 0.41
N SER A 137 -46.61 11.10 1.03
CA SER A 137 -47.94 11.03 0.39
C SER A 137 -48.90 10.44 1.44
N THR A 138 -49.73 11.19 2.16
CA THR A 138 -51.02 11.83 1.80
C THR A 138 -52.10 11.19 2.69
N ARG A 139 -52.88 12.07 3.34
CA ARG A 139 -54.24 11.91 3.90
C ARG A 139 -54.81 10.48 4.11
N ASP A 140 -55.17 10.19 5.36
CA ASP A 140 -56.46 9.66 5.84
C ASP A 140 -56.23 9.07 7.27
N ALA A 141 -56.96 9.34 8.35
CA ALA A 141 -58.19 10.07 8.57
C ALA A 141 -58.14 10.63 10.01
N ARG A 142 -58.17 11.96 10.14
CA ARG A 142 -58.65 12.63 11.36
C ARG A 142 -60.17 12.78 11.18
N GLN A 143 -60.96 11.86 11.72
CA GLN A 143 -62.32 12.13 12.23
C GLN A 143 -62.95 10.83 12.77
N ARG A 144 -62.71 10.56 14.06
CA ARG A 144 -63.72 9.91 14.90
C ARG A 144 -63.54 10.43 16.33
N ALA A 145 -63.97 11.67 16.50
CA ALA A 145 -64.39 12.20 17.78
C ALA A 145 -65.77 12.81 17.56
N LYS A 146 -66.71 12.46 18.46
CA LYS A 146 -68.08 12.98 18.63
C LYS A 146 -69.15 12.33 17.75
N SER A 147 -69.81 11.30 18.29
CA SER A 147 -71.14 11.41 18.93
C SER A 147 -71.54 10.06 19.53
#